data_AF-A0A559SWH4-F1
#
_entry.id   AF-A0A559SWH4-F1
#
_cell.length_a   1.000
_cell.length_b   1.000
_cell.length_c   1.000
_cell.angle_alpha   90.00
_cell.angle_beta   90.00
_cell.angle_gamma   90.00
#
_symmetry.space_group_name_H-M   'P 1'
#
loop_
_entity.id
_entity.type
_entity.pdbx_description
1 polymer ?
#
loop_
_entity_poly.entity_id
_entity_poly.type
_entity_poly.pdbx_seq_one_letter_code
_entity_poly.pdbx_strand_id
1 'polypeptide(L)' 'MTSASVECARTSITDRAPFSDVVPEKVTSMDKRTRKAEEVLRLETAGKSADCIAEELGLSRASVLRVFRFVERASAA' A
#
# COMPACT_ATOMS: atom_id res chain seq x y z
N MET A 1 -31.05 -5.68 -26.87
CA MET A 1 -31.24 -6.82 -25.94
C MET A 1 -29.92 -7.56 -25.88
N THR A 2 -29.42 -7.83 -24.65
CA THR A 2 -28.59 -9.00 -24.24
C THR A 2 -27.32 -9.30 -25.04
N SER A 3 -26.15 -9.64 -24.49
CA SER A 3 -25.62 -9.82 -23.14
C SER A 3 -24.12 -10.04 -23.34
N ALA A 4 -23.33 -9.78 -22.30
CA ALA A 4 -21.91 -10.08 -22.23
C ALA A 4 -21.60 -11.56 -22.53
N SER A 5 -20.39 -11.83 -23.04
CA SER A 5 -19.59 -12.95 -22.55
C SER A 5 -18.13 -12.80 -22.97
N VAL A 6 -17.29 -12.55 -21.99
CA VAL A 6 -15.85 -12.82 -22.01
C VAL A 6 -15.71 -14.33 -21.95
N GLU A 7 -15.12 -14.95 -22.96
CA GLU A 7 -14.72 -16.35 -22.89
C GLU A 7 -13.21 -16.46 -22.99
N CYS A 8 -12.63 -16.89 -21.88
CA CYS A 8 -11.21 -17.13 -21.66
C CYS A 8 -10.74 -18.34 -22.47
N ALA A 9 -9.98 -18.12 -23.55
CA ALA A 9 -9.26 -19.20 -24.22
C ALA A 9 -7.89 -19.41 -23.53
N ARG A 10 -7.86 -20.49 -22.73
CA ARG A 10 -6.68 -21.14 -22.15
C ARG A 10 -5.63 -21.44 -23.23
N THR A 11 -4.38 -21.05 -22.97
CA THR A 11 -3.21 -21.71 -23.55
C THR A 11 -2.30 -22.11 -22.39
N SER A 12 -2.45 -23.34 -21.91
CA SER A 12 -1.56 -24.47 -22.26
C SER A 12 -0.22 -24.34 -21.56
N ILE A 13 -0.18 -24.92 -20.36
CA ILE A 13 1.02 -25.17 -19.58
C ILE A 13 1.87 -26.15 -20.39
N THR A 14 2.89 -25.65 -21.06
CA THR A 14 4.03 -26.44 -21.53
C THR A 14 5.22 -26.09 -20.67
N ASP A 15 5.44 -26.94 -19.67
CA ASP A 15 6.71 -27.59 -19.36
C ASP A 15 7.98 -26.88 -19.86
N ARG A 16 8.85 -26.49 -18.90
CA ARG A 16 10.32 -26.75 -18.87
C ARG A 16 11.16 -25.60 -18.24
N ALA A 17 11.25 -25.62 -16.91
CA ALA A 17 12.36 -25.14 -16.04
C ALA A 17 12.81 -23.64 -16.09
N PRO A 18 13.68 -23.17 -15.17
CA PRO A 18 13.45 -22.90 -13.75
C PRO A 18 13.80 -21.43 -13.42
N PHE A 19 12.84 -20.51 -13.37
CA PHE A 19 13.15 -19.13 -12.98
C PHE A 19 12.01 -18.47 -12.22
N SER A 20 12.43 -17.85 -11.11
CA SER A 20 11.69 -16.87 -10.33
C SER A 20 10.46 -17.44 -9.63
N ASP A 21 10.63 -17.68 -8.32
CA ASP A 21 9.58 -17.35 -7.36
C ASP A 21 9.15 -15.90 -7.64
N VAL A 22 8.18 -15.72 -8.53
CA VAL A 22 7.41 -14.49 -8.64
C VAL A 22 6.58 -14.44 -7.37
N VAL A 23 7.23 -13.98 -6.30
CA VAL A 23 6.55 -13.47 -5.12
C VAL A 23 5.58 -12.41 -5.63
N PRO A 24 4.28 -12.48 -5.30
CA PRO A 24 3.29 -11.64 -5.95
C PRO A 24 3.63 -10.16 -5.69
N GLU A 25 3.94 -9.43 -6.77
CA GLU A 25 4.32 -8.02 -6.73
C GLU A 25 3.27 -7.15 -5.97
N LYS A 26 2.04 -7.67 -5.88
CA LYS A 26 0.87 -7.04 -5.26
C LYS A 26 0.87 -7.02 -3.73
N VAL A 27 1.64 -7.88 -3.05
CA VAL A 27 1.73 -7.84 -1.57
C VAL A 27 2.62 -6.65 -1.14
N THR A 28 3.70 -6.40 -1.89
CA THR A 28 4.73 -5.41 -1.52
C THR A 28 4.23 -3.96 -1.43
N SER A 29 3.19 -3.57 -2.18
CA SER A 29 2.72 -2.19 -2.24
C SER A 29 1.85 -1.81 -1.04
N MET A 30 1.03 -2.75 -0.56
CA MET A 30 0.21 -2.52 0.63
C MET A 30 1.09 -2.48 1.88
N ASP A 31 2.02 -3.42 1.99
CA ASP A 31 2.99 -3.48 3.09
C ASP A 31 3.83 -2.20 3.17
N LYS A 32 4.26 -1.65 2.02
CA LYS A 32 5.00 -0.38 1.96
C LYS A 32 4.18 0.80 2.49
N ARG A 33 2.87 0.86 2.21
CA ARG A 33 2.00 1.93 2.71
C ARG A 33 1.74 1.77 4.21
N THR A 34 1.50 0.55 4.68
CA THR A 34 1.32 0.26 6.10
C THR A 34 2.56 0.62 6.90
N ARG A 35 3.75 0.18 6.45
CA ARG A 35 5.03 0.52 7.08
C ARG A 35 5.29 2.02 7.13
N LYS A 36 4.92 2.77 6.07
CA LYS A 36 5.05 4.24 6.07
C LYS A 36 4.06 4.90 7.05
N ALA A 37 2.85 4.37 7.18
CA ALA A 37 1.89 4.88 8.15
C ALA A 37 2.35 4.63 9.60
N GLU A 38 2.88 3.44 9.90
CA GLU A 38 3.49 3.12 11.19
C GLU A 38 4.64 4.07 11.51
N GLU A 39 5.51 4.35 10.53
CA GLU A 39 6.62 5.28 10.69
C GLU A 39 6.14 6.71 10.96
N VAL A 40 5.11 7.18 10.26
CA VAL A 40 4.47 8.48 10.50
C VAL A 40 3.97 8.58 11.95
N LEU A 41 3.29 7.56 12.46
CA LEU A 41 2.77 7.54 13.83
C LEU A 41 3.89 7.48 14.86
N ARG A 42 4.95 6.72 14.58
CA ARG A 42 6.13 6.68 15.46
C ARG A 42 6.77 8.06 15.60
N LEU A 43 6.96 8.78 14.50
CA LEU A 43 7.54 10.12 14.53
C LEU A 43 6.60 11.16 15.18
N GLU A 44 5.29 11.01 14.99
CA GLU A 44 4.29 11.83 15.69
C GLU A 44 4.37 11.63 17.21
N THR A 45 4.45 10.38 17.70
CA THR A 45 4.60 10.09 19.14
C THR A 45 5.92 10.60 19.71
N ALA A 46 6.94 10.76 18.88
CA ALA A 46 8.20 11.42 19.25
C ALA A 46 8.08 12.97 19.30
N GLY A 47 6.90 13.52 19.04
CA GLY A 47 6.61 14.95 19.09
C GLY A 47 7.01 15.73 17.83
N LYS A 48 7.32 15.04 16.72
CA LYS A 48 7.68 15.73 15.47
C LYS A 48 6.45 16.34 14.80
N SER A 49 6.64 17.50 14.17
CA SER A 49 5.59 18.16 13.39
C SER A 49 5.32 17.41 12.09
N ALA A 50 4.10 17.56 11.55
CA ALA A 50 3.70 16.94 10.29
C ALA A 50 4.61 17.34 9.10
N ASP A 51 5.10 18.58 9.11
CA ASP A 51 6.00 19.12 8.09
C ASP A 51 7.39 18.45 8.18
N CYS A 52 7.95 18.30 9.38
CA CYS A 52 9.22 17.57 9.56
C CYS A 52 9.10 16.08 9.19
N ILE A 53 7.98 15.45 9.53
CA ILE A 53 7.71 14.05 9.16
C ILE A 53 7.62 13.88 7.64
N ALA A 54 6.97 14.83 6.96
CA ALA A 54 6.85 14.83 5.51
C ALA A 54 8.22 14.92 4.83
N GLU A 55 9.09 15.81 5.31
CA GLU A 55 10.47 15.93 4.82
C GLU A 55 11.29 14.66 5.06
N GLU A 56 11.26 14.13 6.29
CA GLU A 56 12.06 12.96 6.68
C GLU A 56 11.68 11.67 5.93
N LEU A 57 10.39 11.50 5.62
CA LEU A 57 9.88 10.29 4.94
C LEU A 57 9.72 10.46 3.43
N GLY A 58 10.07 11.64 2.89
CA GLY A 58 9.86 11.98 1.48
C GLY A 58 8.39 11.88 1.08
N LEU A 59 7.50 12.34 1.95
CA LEU A 59 6.05 12.34 1.77
C LEU A 59 5.54 13.77 1.56
N SER A 60 4.34 13.92 1.01
CA SER A 60 3.65 15.20 1.08
C SER A 60 2.98 15.37 2.46
N ARG A 61 2.92 16.61 2.94
CA ARG A 61 2.19 16.98 4.16
C ARG A 61 0.75 16.46 4.16
N ALA A 62 0.07 16.54 3.01
CA ALA A 62 -1.28 16.00 2.83
C ALA A 62 -1.34 14.47 3.01
N SER A 63 -0.28 13.74 2.67
CA SER A 63 -0.21 12.30 2.91
C SER A 63 -0.08 11.99 4.41
N VAL A 64 0.72 12.75 5.14
CA VAL A 64 0.88 12.63 6.59
C VAL A 64 -0.45 12.91 7.31
N LEU A 65 -1.13 14.02 6.97
CA LEU A 65 -2.42 14.37 7.58
C LEU A 65 -3.52 13.33 7.32
N ARG A 66 -3.49 12.64 6.18
CA ARG A 66 -4.43 11.54 5.90
C ARG A 66 -4.21 10.34 6.83
N VAL A 67 -2.97 10.07 7.23
CA VAL A 67 -2.66 9.01 8.20
C VAL A 67 -3.23 9.37 9.57
N PHE A 68 -2.97 10.59 10.07
CA PHE A 68 -3.52 11.03 11.37
C PHE A 68 -5.04 10.94 11.40
N ARG A 69 -5.71 11.48 10.38
CA ARG A 69 -7.18 11.42 10.28
C ARG A 69 -7.71 9.99 10.26
N PHE A 70 -7.00 9.05 9.63
CA PHE A 70 -7.41 7.64 9.61
C PHE A 70 -7.37 7.04 11.02
N VAL A 71 -6.32 7.32 11.78
CA VAL A 71 -6.17 6.85 13.16
C VAL A 71 -7.17 7.52 14.10
N GLU A 72 -7.36 8.83 14.02
CA GLU A 72 -8.36 9.55 14.82
C GLU A 72 -9.77 8.96 14.62
N ARG A 73 -10.14 8.66 13.37
CA ARG A 73 -11.44 8.03 13.06
C ARG A 73 -11.54 6.61 13.56
N ALA A 74 -10.45 5.83 13.49
CA ALA A 74 -10.43 4.47 14.02
C ALA A 74 -10.51 4.44 15.55
N SER A 75 -9.98 5.46 16.23
CA SER A 75 -10.06 5.62 17.68
C SER A 75 -11.45 6.08 18.17
N ALA A 76 -12.19 6.79 17.32
CA ALA A 76 -13.52 7.32 17.63
C ALA A 76 -14.69 6.35 17.33
N ALA A 77 -14.39 5.14 16.82
CA ALA A 77 -15.37 4.10 16.46
C ALA A 77 -15.40 2.98 17.51
#